data_AF-A0A090R2I3-F1
#
_entry.id   AF-A0A090R2I3-F1
#
_cell.length_a   1.000
_cell.length_b   1.000
_cell.length_c   1.000
_cell.angle_alpha   90.00
_cell.angle_beta   90.00
_cell.angle_gamma   90.00
#
_symmetry.space_group_name_H-M   'P 1'
#
loop_
_entity.id
_entity.type
_entity.pdbx_description
1 polymer ?
#
loop_
_entity_poly.entity_id
_entity_poly.type
_entity_poly.pdbx_seq_one_letter_code
_entity_poly.pdbx_strand_id
1 'polypeptide(L)'
;MCVAALVGGYFIYGAFVEKVFGINENRKTPAYTKNDGVDYVPMSNKKVYLVQLLNIAGVGPIFGPIMGALYGPAAMLWIVLGCVFAGAVHDYFSGMLSVRNGGASVPSITGRYLGNGAKHFMNIFAIVLLLLVGVVFVSAPAGMITNLVNEQTDIGLSMTTMVVIIFAYYILATIVPVDKIIGRFYRSSAHC
;
A
#
# COMPACT_ATOMS: atom_id res chain seq x y z
N MET A 1 23.09 -4.06 -11.08
CA MET A 1 23.45 -3.23 -9.89
C MET A 1 22.28 -3.07 -8.93
N CYS A 2 21.15 -2.47 -9.34
CA CYS A 2 19.97 -2.28 -8.47
C CYS A 2 19.46 -3.56 -7.79
N VAL A 3 19.33 -4.66 -8.55
CA VAL A 3 18.92 -5.96 -8.01
C VAL A 3 19.91 -6.48 -6.97
N ALA A 4 21.22 -6.35 -7.23
CA ALA A 4 22.25 -6.76 -6.27
C ALA A 4 22.19 -5.91 -4.99
N ALA A 5 21.90 -4.61 -5.09
CA ALA A 5 21.70 -3.74 -3.93
C ALA A 5 20.46 -4.11 -3.11
N LEU A 6 19.35 -4.49 -3.75
CA LEU A 6 18.15 -4.97 -3.07
C LEU A 6 18.41 -6.30 -2.34
N VAL A 7 19.06 -7.25 -3.02
CA VAL A 7 19.41 -8.55 -2.43
C VAL A 7 20.40 -8.38 -1.27
N GLY A 8 21.44 -7.58 -1.46
CA GLY A 8 22.41 -7.26 -0.41
C GLY A 8 21.77 -6.53 0.76
N GLY A 9 20.88 -5.56 0.49
CA GLY A 9 20.11 -4.85 1.52
C GLY A 9 19.21 -5.79 2.33
N TYR A 10 18.54 -6.74 1.67
CA TYR A 10 17.70 -7.74 2.36
C TYR A 10 18.51 -8.58 3.35
N PHE A 11 19.64 -9.15 2.92
CA PHE A 11 20.43 -10.03 3.78
C PHE A 11 21.24 -9.30 4.84
N ILE A 12 21.83 -8.14 4.50
CA ILE A 12 22.74 -7.42 5.41
C ILE A 12 21.93 -6.50 6.32
N TYR A 13 21.16 -5.59 5.72
CA TYR A 13 20.45 -4.56 6.47
C TYR A 13 19.16 -5.10 7.10
N GLY A 14 18.45 -6.01 6.43
CA GLY A 14 17.30 -6.70 7.02
C GLY A 14 17.67 -7.45 8.29
N ALA A 15 18.74 -8.25 8.26
CA ALA A 15 19.23 -8.97 9.45
C ALA A 15 19.68 -8.02 10.57
N PHE A 16 20.29 -6.89 10.23
CA PHE A 16 20.64 -5.86 11.21
C PHE A 16 19.40 -5.26 11.88
N VAL A 17 18.39 -4.88 11.10
CA VAL A 17 17.15 -4.26 11.59
C VAL A 17 16.36 -5.25 12.48
N GLU A 18 16.28 -6.51 12.07
CA GLU A 18 15.69 -7.59 12.87
C GLU A 18 16.39 -7.74 14.22
N LYS A 19 17.73 -7.74 14.23
CA LYS A 19 18.53 -7.84 15.46
C LYS A 19 18.32 -6.64 16.39
N VAL A 20 18.24 -5.43 15.83
CA VAL A 20 18.00 -4.19 16.60
C VAL A 20 16.64 -4.22 17.27
N PHE A 21 15.61 -4.71 16.60
CA PHE A 21 14.25 -4.71 17.16
C PHE A 21 14.00 -5.85 18.15
N GLY A 22 14.72 -6.96 18.02
CA GLY A 22 14.61 -8.13 18.89
C GLY A 22 13.27 -8.87 18.69
N ILE A 23 13.21 -9.74 17.69
CA ILE A 23 12.03 -10.56 17.44
C ILE A 23 11.88 -11.61 18.56
N ASN A 24 10.65 -11.82 19.01
CA ASN A 24 10.29 -12.93 19.87
C ASN A 24 9.35 -13.85 19.10
N GLU A 25 9.88 -14.94 18.56
CA GLU A 25 9.15 -15.93 17.77
C GLU A 25 8.03 -16.63 18.57
N ASN A 26 8.16 -16.70 19.90
CA ASN A 26 7.17 -17.32 20.77
C ASN A 26 5.94 -16.43 21.01
N ARG A 27 5.98 -15.16 20.58
CA ARG A 27 4.85 -14.25 20.72
C ARG A 27 3.78 -14.60 19.69
N LYS A 28 2.64 -15.12 20.17
CA LYS A 28 1.45 -15.28 19.33
C LYS A 28 0.97 -13.91 18.82
N THR A 29 0.67 -13.83 17.53
CA THR A 29 0.19 -12.61 16.89
C THR A 29 -1.26 -12.30 17.31
N PRO A 30 -1.70 -11.04 17.22
CA PRO A 30 -3.08 -10.64 17.55
C PRO A 30 -4.15 -11.45 16.83
N ALA A 31 -3.86 -11.90 15.60
CA ALA A 31 -4.74 -12.78 14.82
C ALA A 31 -5.09 -14.10 15.53
N TYR A 32 -4.21 -14.61 16.40
CA TYR A 32 -4.46 -15.83 17.18
C TYR A 32 -4.95 -15.55 18.60
N THR A 33 -4.61 -14.39 19.19
CA THR A 33 -4.98 -14.07 20.57
C THR A 33 -6.30 -13.32 20.70
N LYS A 34 -6.73 -12.60 19.66
CA LYS A 34 -7.94 -11.75 19.64
C LYS A 34 -8.87 -12.13 18.48
N ASN A 35 -8.92 -13.42 18.14
CA ASN A 35 -9.65 -13.89 16.97
C ASN A 35 -11.16 -13.58 17.08
N ASP A 36 -11.63 -12.64 16.27
CA ASP A 36 -13.02 -12.16 16.24
C ASP A 36 -13.73 -12.49 14.92
N GLY A 37 -13.04 -13.14 13.99
CA GLY A 37 -13.57 -13.49 12.67
C GLY A 37 -13.72 -12.32 11.69
N VAL A 38 -13.37 -11.08 12.09
CA VAL A 38 -13.52 -9.87 11.27
C VAL A 38 -12.21 -9.11 11.17
N ASP A 39 -11.73 -8.49 12.26
CA ASP A 39 -10.50 -7.69 12.28
C ASP A 39 -9.26 -8.57 12.55
N TYR A 40 -9.43 -9.70 13.22
CA TYR A 40 -8.37 -10.62 13.61
C TYR A 40 -8.68 -12.03 13.10
N VAL A 41 -8.23 -12.32 11.88
CA VAL A 41 -8.41 -13.63 11.26
C VAL A 41 -7.06 -14.27 10.95
N PRO A 42 -6.77 -15.49 11.45
CA PRO A 42 -5.55 -16.19 11.10
C PRO A 42 -5.59 -16.59 9.62
N MET A 43 -4.55 -16.19 8.89
CA MET A 43 -4.39 -16.46 7.46
C MET A 43 -3.11 -17.25 7.21
N SER A 44 -3.10 -18.03 6.13
CA SER A 44 -1.87 -18.71 5.70
C SER A 44 -0.84 -17.69 5.19
N ASN A 45 0.45 -17.99 5.36
CA ASN A 45 1.54 -17.10 4.96
C ASN A 45 1.40 -16.59 3.51
N LYS A 46 1.00 -17.46 2.58
CA LYS A 46 0.79 -17.11 1.16
C LYS A 46 -0.29 -16.02 0.99
N LYS A 47 -1.40 -16.11 1.74
CA LYS A 47 -2.46 -15.10 1.69
C LYS A 47 -1.98 -13.77 2.28
N VAL A 48 -1.22 -13.81 3.38
CA VAL A 48 -0.66 -12.61 4.01
C VAL A 48 0.30 -11.89 3.05
N TYR A 49 1.21 -12.62 2.40
CA TYR A 49 2.10 -12.04 1.40
C TYR A 49 1.35 -11.44 0.21
N LEU A 50 0.29 -12.10 -0.26
CA LEU A 50 -0.54 -11.58 -1.33
C LEU A 50 -1.24 -10.28 -0.92
N VAL A 51 -1.84 -10.24 0.27
CA VAL A 51 -2.49 -9.01 0.79
C VAL A 51 -1.47 -7.87 0.93
N GLN A 52 -0.27 -8.15 1.45
CA GLN A 52 0.79 -7.14 1.55
C GLN A 52 1.22 -6.64 0.17
N LEU A 53 1.35 -7.56 -0.80
CA LEU A 53 1.68 -7.21 -2.18
C LEU A 53 0.59 -6.35 -2.80
N LEU A 54 -0.70 -6.66 -2.60
CA LEU A 54 -1.81 -5.85 -3.10
C LEU A 54 -1.83 -4.45 -2.47
N ASN A 55 -1.50 -4.34 -1.18
CA ASN A 55 -1.48 -3.06 -0.47
C ASN A 55 -0.37 -2.11 -0.97
N ILE A 56 0.74 -2.65 -1.49
CA ILE A 56 1.82 -1.86 -2.12
C ILE A 56 1.66 -1.75 -3.64
N ALA A 57 0.93 -2.67 -4.27
CA ALA A 57 0.63 -2.70 -5.70
C ALA A 57 -0.40 -1.63 -6.05
N GLY A 58 0.05 -0.40 -6.11
CA GLY A 58 -0.70 0.72 -6.68
C GLY A 58 0.03 1.32 -7.88
N VAL A 59 0.00 2.65 -7.95
CA VAL A 59 0.80 3.41 -8.91
C VAL A 59 2.32 3.28 -8.70
N GLY A 60 2.77 2.89 -7.50
CA GLY A 60 4.20 2.79 -7.16
C GLY A 60 5.02 1.92 -8.13
N PRO A 61 4.70 0.64 -8.33
CA PRO A 61 5.42 -0.24 -9.25
C PRO A 61 5.40 0.18 -10.72
N ILE A 62 4.44 1.02 -11.13
CA ILE A 62 4.35 1.54 -12.51
C ILE A 62 5.22 2.79 -12.66
N PHE A 63 5.00 3.79 -11.80
CA PHE A 63 5.69 5.07 -11.91
C PHE A 63 7.15 5.00 -11.44
N GLY A 64 7.49 4.13 -10.49
CA GLY A 64 8.86 4.00 -9.98
C GLY A 64 9.88 3.70 -11.08
N PRO A 65 9.71 2.63 -11.88
CA PRO A 65 10.59 2.32 -13.00
C PRO A 65 10.57 3.36 -14.11
N ILE A 66 9.39 3.93 -14.42
CA ILE A 66 9.25 4.98 -15.45
C ILE A 66 10.07 6.21 -15.05
N MET A 67 9.89 6.71 -13.82
CA MET A 67 10.65 7.84 -13.30
C MET A 67 12.14 7.50 -13.23
N GLY A 68 12.49 6.29 -12.80
CA GLY A 68 13.87 5.81 -12.83
C GLY A 68 14.49 5.81 -14.22
N ALA A 69 13.72 5.48 -15.26
CA ALA A 69 14.17 5.51 -16.65
C ALA A 69 14.30 6.95 -17.18
N LEU A 70 13.34 7.83 -16.85
CA LEU A 70 13.31 9.23 -17.30
C LEU A 70 14.45 10.07 -16.70
N TYR A 71 14.72 9.92 -15.40
CA TYR A 71 15.75 10.69 -14.68
C TYR A 71 17.13 9.99 -14.67
N GLY A 72 17.24 8.84 -15.34
CA GLY A 72 18.48 8.11 -15.53
C GLY A 72 18.95 7.27 -14.34
N PRO A 73 20.14 6.65 -14.44
CA PRO A 73 20.60 5.62 -13.50
C PRO A 73 20.76 6.09 -12.05
N ALA A 74 21.09 7.37 -11.83
CA ALA A 74 21.23 7.95 -10.49
C ALA A 74 19.89 7.97 -9.73
N ALA A 75 18.79 8.31 -10.42
CA ALA A 75 17.46 8.27 -9.83
C ALA A 75 17.04 6.84 -9.48
N MET A 76 17.33 5.86 -10.36
CA MET A 76 17.09 4.44 -10.07
C MET A 76 17.84 3.94 -8.84
N LEU A 77 19.11 4.31 -8.67
CA LEU A 77 19.87 3.99 -7.46
C LEU A 77 19.25 4.60 -6.21
N TRP A 78 18.86 5.87 -6.28
CA TRP A 78 18.23 6.56 -5.15
C TRP A 78 16.90 5.92 -4.74
N ILE A 79 16.06 5.55 -5.71
CA ILE A 79 14.80 4.83 -5.45
C ILE A 79 15.10 3.53 -4.71
N VAL A 80 16.06 2.73 -5.18
CA VAL A 80 16.43 1.45 -4.56
C VAL A 80 16.94 1.64 -3.14
N LEU A 81 17.85 2.60 -2.93
CA LEU A 81 18.38 2.89 -1.60
C LEU A 81 17.28 3.39 -0.65
N GLY A 82 16.40 4.28 -1.11
CA GLY A 82 15.25 4.75 -0.35
C GLY A 82 14.29 3.62 0.04
N CYS A 83 14.04 2.67 -0.86
CA CYS A 83 13.23 1.48 -0.56
C CYS A 83 13.86 0.62 0.55
N VAL A 84 15.18 0.42 0.53
CA VAL A 84 15.88 -0.40 1.55
C VAL A 84 15.92 0.32 2.90
N PHE A 85 16.36 1.58 2.94
CA PHE A 85 16.64 2.29 4.19
C PHE A 85 15.41 2.89 4.86
N ALA A 86 14.44 3.37 4.08
CA ALA A 86 13.23 4.00 4.60
C ALA A 86 12.01 3.09 4.45
N GLY A 87 11.71 2.63 3.23
CA GLY A 87 10.46 1.91 2.94
C GLY A 87 10.31 0.60 3.71
N ALA A 88 11.21 -0.36 3.46
CA ALA A 88 11.18 -1.68 4.07
C ALA A 88 11.30 -1.63 5.60
N VAL A 89 12.16 -0.75 6.11
CA VAL A 89 12.35 -0.56 7.55
C VAL A 89 11.13 0.06 8.21
N HIS A 90 10.51 1.06 7.59
CA HIS A 90 9.30 1.68 8.11
C HIS A 90 8.14 0.69 8.17
N ASP A 91 7.94 -0.13 7.14
CA ASP A 91 6.91 -1.17 7.10
C ASP A 91 7.14 -2.22 8.19
N TYR A 92 8.38 -2.71 8.32
CA TYR A 92 8.77 -3.66 9.35
C TYR A 92 8.56 -3.12 10.77
N PHE A 93 9.02 -1.90 11.06
CA PHE A 93 8.85 -1.29 12.38
C PHE A 93 7.38 -1.01 12.70
N SER A 94 6.61 -0.49 11.74
CA SER A 94 5.19 -0.22 11.93
C SER A 94 4.42 -1.51 12.22
N GLY A 95 4.69 -2.57 11.46
CA GLY A 95 4.09 -3.90 11.67
C GLY A 95 4.46 -4.48 13.04
N MET A 96 5.73 -4.45 13.42
CA MET A 96 6.18 -5.02 14.69
C MET A 96 5.66 -4.24 15.91
N LEU A 97 5.57 -2.91 15.81
CA LEU A 97 4.93 -2.07 16.83
C LEU A 97 3.44 -2.37 16.96
N SER A 98 2.74 -2.55 15.84
CA SER A 98 1.32 -2.92 15.82
C SER A 98 1.09 -4.28 16.48
N VAL A 99 1.86 -5.31 16.10
CA VAL A 99 1.79 -6.66 16.70
C VAL A 99 2.04 -6.62 18.20
N ARG A 100 3.03 -5.85 18.67
CA ARG A 100 3.34 -5.68 20.10
C ARG A 100 2.23 -4.95 20.86
N ASN A 101 1.49 -4.06 20.20
CA ASN A 101 0.36 -3.33 20.75
C ASN A 101 -1.00 -3.98 20.44
N GLY A 102 -1.00 -5.26 20.08
CA GLY A 102 -2.24 -6.01 19.92
C GLY A 102 -3.05 -5.63 18.68
N GLY A 103 -2.39 -5.22 17.59
CA GLY A 103 -3.01 -4.84 16.31
C GLY A 103 -3.35 -3.36 16.17
N ALA A 104 -2.85 -2.51 17.06
CA ALA A 104 -3.18 -1.09 17.09
C ALA A 104 -2.65 -0.32 15.85
N SER A 105 -3.38 0.71 15.41
CA SER A 105 -2.96 1.59 14.31
C SER A 105 -1.88 2.59 14.76
N VAL A 106 -1.06 3.10 13.84
CA VAL A 106 0.03 4.03 14.15
C VAL A 106 -0.43 5.27 14.94
N PRO A 107 -1.54 5.95 14.60
CA PRO A 107 -2.00 7.08 15.41
C PRO A 107 -2.42 6.68 16.82
N SER A 108 -3.03 5.50 17.00
CA SER A 108 -3.43 5.00 18.31
C SER A 108 -2.24 4.64 19.20
N ILE A 109 -1.19 4.03 18.61
CA ILE A 109 0.08 3.76 19.28
C ILE A 109 0.75 5.07 19.68
N THR A 110 0.83 6.03 18.75
CA THR A 110 1.41 7.35 19.02
C THR A 110 0.69 8.04 20.17
N GLY A 111 -0.64 8.01 20.18
CA GLY A 111 -1.42 8.58 21.27
C GLY A 111 -1.19 7.92 22.63
N ARG A 112 -0.94 6.61 22.65
CA ARG A 112 -0.66 5.86 23.87
C ARG A 112 0.67 6.25 24.50
N TYR A 113 1.70 6.51 23.68
CA TYR A 113 3.06 6.77 24.17
C TYR A 113 3.43 8.27 24.25
N LEU A 114 2.93 9.11 23.34
CA LEU A 114 3.25 10.54 23.27
C LEU A 114 2.09 11.44 23.74
N GLY A 115 0.94 10.87 24.07
CA GLY A 115 -0.24 11.60 24.56
C GLY A 115 -1.17 12.12 23.46
N ASN A 116 -2.24 12.78 23.89
CA ASN A 116 -3.38 13.07 23.02
C ASN A 116 -3.07 14.13 21.94
N GLY A 117 -2.15 15.06 22.19
CA GLY A 117 -1.72 16.06 21.20
C GLY A 117 -1.08 15.40 19.96
N ALA A 118 -0.11 14.51 20.18
CA ALA A 118 0.54 13.76 19.11
C ALA A 118 -0.44 12.82 18.38
N LYS A 119 -1.43 12.26 19.09
CA LYS A 119 -2.52 11.47 18.48
C LYS A 119 -3.31 12.29 17.47
N HIS A 120 -3.75 13.50 17.85
CA HIS A 120 -4.53 14.35 16.97
C HIS A 120 -3.73 14.79 15.75
N PHE A 121 -2.46 15.16 15.94
CA PHE A 121 -1.56 15.44 14.83
C PHE A 121 -1.44 14.25 13.86
N MET A 122 -1.17 13.05 14.37
CA MET A 122 -1.05 11.85 13.54
C MET A 122 -2.35 11.48 12.83
N ASN A 123 -3.51 11.68 13.47
CA ASN A 123 -4.81 11.47 12.83
C ASN A 123 -5.03 12.45 11.68
N ILE A 124 -4.75 13.74 11.89
CA ILE A 124 -4.88 14.76 10.82
C ILE A 124 -3.92 14.42 9.67
N PHE A 125 -2.66 14.11 9.99
CA PHE A 125 -1.67 13.71 9.00
C PHE A 125 -2.12 12.48 8.20
N ALA A 126 -2.64 11.44 8.87
CA ALA A 126 -3.15 10.24 8.22
C ALA A 126 -4.35 10.53 7.31
N ILE A 127 -5.30 11.38 7.74
CA ILE A 127 -6.46 11.76 6.92
C ILE A 127 -6.01 12.51 5.67
N VAL A 128 -5.09 13.48 5.80
CA VAL A 128 -4.54 14.22 4.65
C VAL A 128 -3.82 13.27 3.69
N LEU A 129 -3.03 12.33 4.21
CA LEU A 129 -2.33 11.34 3.40
C LEU A 129 -3.31 10.41 2.67
N LEU A 130 -4.35 9.92 3.35
CA LEU A 130 -5.38 9.08 2.74
C LEU A 130 -6.14 9.82 1.64
N LEU A 131 -6.44 11.11 1.83
CA LEU A 131 -7.04 11.96 0.82
C LEU A 131 -6.11 12.12 -0.39
N LEU A 132 -4.83 12.44 -0.16
CA LEU A 132 -3.82 12.58 -1.21
C LEU A 132 -3.70 11.30 -2.04
N VAL A 133 -3.65 10.15 -1.37
CA VAL A 133 -3.63 8.84 -2.03
C VAL A 133 -4.87 8.66 -2.90
N GLY A 134 -6.07 8.96 -2.39
CA GLY A 134 -7.30 8.92 -3.19
C GLY A 134 -7.23 9.79 -4.45
N VAL A 135 -6.71 11.02 -4.34
CA VAL A 135 -6.53 11.92 -5.49
C VAL A 135 -5.55 11.33 -6.51
N VAL A 136 -4.42 10.78 -6.07
CA VAL A 136 -3.42 10.17 -6.96
C VAL A 136 -3.99 8.95 -7.70
N PHE A 137 -4.75 8.10 -7.01
CA PHE A 137 -5.38 6.92 -7.63
C PHE A 137 -6.42 7.27 -8.71
N VAL A 138 -7.07 8.44 -8.62
CA VAL A 138 -8.00 8.92 -9.66
C VAL A 138 -7.25 9.63 -10.79
N SER A 139 -6.34 10.53 -10.44
CA SER A 139 -5.65 11.41 -11.40
C SER A 139 -4.59 10.70 -12.25
N ALA A 140 -3.89 9.70 -11.70
CA ALA A 140 -2.87 8.95 -12.43
C ALA A 140 -3.43 8.19 -13.66
N PRO A 141 -4.45 7.32 -13.52
CA PRO A 141 -5.05 6.66 -14.67
C PRO A 141 -5.77 7.66 -15.60
N ALA A 142 -6.38 8.72 -15.05
CA ALA A 142 -6.98 9.77 -15.86
C ALA A 142 -5.96 10.43 -16.80
N GLY A 143 -4.79 10.82 -16.26
CA GLY A 143 -3.72 11.40 -17.06
C GLY A 143 -3.19 10.44 -18.12
N MET A 144 -2.99 9.16 -17.77
CA MET A 144 -2.55 8.15 -18.72
C MET A 144 -3.54 7.97 -19.87
N ILE A 145 -4.84 7.83 -19.58
CA ILE A 145 -5.87 7.66 -20.61
C ILE A 145 -6.02 8.93 -21.46
N THR A 146 -6.02 10.11 -20.85
CA THR A 146 -6.09 11.38 -21.60
C THR A 146 -4.94 11.52 -22.58
N ASN A 147 -3.70 11.23 -22.16
CA ASN A 147 -2.54 11.30 -23.05
C ASN A 147 -2.66 10.27 -24.19
N LEU A 148 -2.99 9.02 -23.87
CA LEU A 148 -3.16 7.98 -24.89
C LEU A 148 -4.26 8.31 -25.89
N VAL A 149 -5.40 8.81 -25.44
CA VAL A 149 -6.53 9.15 -26.31
C VAL A 149 -6.20 10.36 -27.17
N ASN A 150 -5.57 11.41 -26.62
CA ASN A 150 -5.21 12.59 -27.41
C ASN A 150 -4.09 12.31 -28.41
N GLU A 151 -3.17 11.39 -28.12
CA GLU A 151 -2.15 10.96 -29.07
C GLU A 151 -2.71 10.08 -30.20
N GLN A 152 -3.71 9.24 -29.89
CA GLN A 152 -4.28 8.29 -30.86
C GLN A 152 -5.49 8.84 -31.61
N THR A 153 -6.15 9.86 -31.06
CA THR A 153 -7.39 10.44 -31.59
C THR A 153 -7.33 11.97 -31.43
N ASP A 154 -7.56 12.72 -32.51
CA ASP A 154 -7.60 14.21 -32.53
C ASP A 154 -8.81 14.81 -31.77
N ILE A 155 -9.33 14.11 -30.75
CA ILE A 155 -10.56 14.45 -30.02
C ILE A 155 -10.31 15.56 -28.97
N GLY A 156 -9.06 15.83 -28.60
CA GLY A 156 -8.70 16.96 -27.74
C GLY A 156 -9.36 16.95 -26.36
N LEU A 157 -9.39 15.79 -25.69
CA LEU A 157 -9.99 15.63 -24.37
C LEU A 157 -9.16 16.31 -23.27
N SER A 158 -9.82 17.11 -22.44
CA SER A 158 -9.21 17.69 -21.25
C SER A 158 -9.06 16.65 -20.15
N MET A 159 -7.94 16.70 -19.42
CA MET A 159 -7.67 15.86 -18.25
C MET A 159 -8.78 15.99 -17.20
N THR A 160 -9.35 17.18 -17.02
CA THR A 160 -10.44 17.41 -16.07
C THR A 160 -11.67 16.59 -16.41
N THR A 161 -12.01 16.47 -17.70
CA THR A 161 -13.15 15.67 -18.16
C THR A 161 -12.93 14.19 -17.83
N MET A 162 -11.72 13.68 -18.07
CA MET A 162 -11.39 12.28 -17.77
C MET A 162 -11.39 11.98 -16.27
N VAL A 163 -10.88 12.91 -15.46
CA VAL A 163 -10.92 12.81 -13.99
C VAL A 163 -12.37 12.76 -13.50
N VAL A 164 -13.26 13.61 -14.01
CA VAL A 164 -14.68 13.60 -13.63
C VAL A 164 -15.35 12.28 -14.01
N ILE A 165 -15.07 11.74 -15.21
CA ILE A 165 -15.61 10.45 -15.67
C ILE A 165 -15.13 9.31 -14.76
N ILE A 166 -13.83 9.24 -14.48
CA ILE A 166 -13.24 8.18 -13.65
C ILE A 166 -13.71 8.31 -12.20
N PHE A 167 -13.82 9.52 -11.68
CA PHE A 167 -14.33 9.77 -10.34
C PHE A 167 -15.81 9.36 -10.22
N ALA A 168 -16.65 9.73 -11.20
CA ALA A 168 -18.03 9.28 -11.27
C ALA A 168 -18.13 7.75 -11.35
N TYR A 169 -17.26 7.10 -12.15
CA TYR A 169 -17.15 5.65 -12.20
C TYR A 169 -16.79 5.05 -10.84
N TYR A 170 -15.82 5.60 -10.11
CA TYR A 170 -15.46 5.12 -8.77
C TYR A 170 -16.63 5.25 -7.79
N ILE A 171 -17.34 6.38 -7.78
CA ILE A 171 -18.53 6.56 -6.94
C ILE A 171 -19.60 5.52 -7.29
N LEU A 172 -19.91 5.32 -8.57
CA LEU A 172 -20.85 4.30 -9.02
C LEU A 172 -20.40 2.89 -8.62
N ALA A 173 -19.12 2.57 -8.75
CA ALA A 173 -18.55 1.28 -8.36
C ALA A 173 -18.58 1.05 -6.84
N THR A 174 -18.55 2.11 -6.02
CA THR A 174 -18.73 1.98 -4.57
C THR A 174 -20.19 1.81 -4.14
N ILE A 175 -21.14 2.37 -4.90
CA ILE A 175 -22.58 2.30 -4.60
C ILE A 175 -23.17 0.98 -5.12
N VAL A 176 -22.76 0.54 -6.32
CA VAL A 176 -23.16 -0.74 -6.89
C VAL A 176 -22.28 -1.82 -6.25
N PRO A 177 -22.84 -2.80 -5.53
CA PRO A 177 -22.05 -3.91 -5.01
C PRO A 177 -21.71 -4.86 -6.17
N VAL A 178 -20.73 -4.46 -6.99
CA VAL A 178 -20.23 -5.24 -8.13
C VAL A 178 -19.74 -6.60 -7.65
N ASP A 179 -19.14 -6.65 -6.46
CA ASP A 179 -18.80 -7.86 -5.69
C ASP A 179 -19.99 -8.80 -5.44
N LYS A 180 -21.19 -8.29 -5.13
CA LYS A 180 -22.40 -9.13 -4.99
C LYS A 180 -22.96 -9.61 -6.33
N ILE A 181 -22.84 -8.79 -7.38
CA ILE A 181 -23.35 -9.14 -8.72
C ILE A 181 -22.46 -10.19 -9.39
N ILE A 182 -21.13 -10.03 -9.31
CA ILE A 182 -20.15 -10.97 -9.89
C ILE A 182 -20.00 -12.23 -9.03
N GLY A 183 -20.12 -12.13 -7.69
CA GLY A 183 -20.13 -13.29 -6.80
C GLY A 183 -21.29 -14.27 -7.06
N ARG A 184 -22.41 -13.79 -7.62
CA ARG A 184 -23.53 -14.63 -8.07
C ARG A 184 -23.18 -15.46 -9.31
N PHE A 185 -22.29 -14.95 -10.17
CA PHE A 185 -21.77 -15.69 -11.34
C PHE A 185 -20.68 -16.70 -10.96
N TYR A 186 -19.82 -16.37 -9.99
CA TYR A 186 -18.68 -17.24 -9.61
C TYR A 186 -19.04 -18.39 -8.65
N ARG A 187 -20.21 -18.35 -8.00
CA ARG A 187 -20.70 -19.44 -7.13
C ARG A 187 -21.02 -20.73 -7.89
N SER A 188 -21.09 -20.70 -9.22
CA SER A 188 -21.38 -21.89 -10.04
C SER A 188 -20.15 -22.76 -10.37
N SER A 189 -18.92 -22.37 -9.99
CA SER A 189 -17.70 -23.08 -10.44
C SER A 189 -16.72 -23.47 -9.32
N ALA A 190 -17.00 -23.16 -8.06
CA ALA A 190 -16.08 -23.40 -6.93
C ALA A 190 -16.51 -24.57 -6.01
N HIS A 191 -17.02 -25.64 -6.60
CA HIS A 191 -17.06 -26.97 -5.99
C HIS A 191 -15.97 -27.84 -6.62
N CYS A 192 -14.72 -27.67 -6.19
CA CYS A 192 -13.64 -28.66 -6.22
C CYS A 192 -12.54 -28.22 -5.24
#